data_AF-A0A1V5MTD1-F1
#
_entry.id   AF-A0A1V5MTD1-F1
#
_cell.length_a   1.000
_cell.length_b   1.000
_cell.length_c   1.000
_cell.angle_alpha   90.00
_cell.angle_beta   90.00
_cell.angle_gamma   90.00
#
_symmetry.space_group_name_H-M   'P 1'
#
loop_
_entity.id
_entity.type
_entity.pdbx_description
1 polymer ?
#
loop_
_entity_poly.entity_id
_entity_poly.type
_entity_poly.pdbx_seq_one_letter_code
_entity_poly.pdbx_strand_id
1 'polypeptide(L)'
;MKILQGEKQIWPQQDWATAALNDFAGVQHDVRAEVAAGEKIRFVLDRGTSEGSDVKDIIAWMPRIVFAGAEEGAAPAGGSTVRILCGSPRDYTDGCGNVWLADRYYIGGKPYQTAAEITAVLPTEKDQSLYQGGRAGKEFTYRIPVQPGLYALRLKCTEPEFEYFFSRPFCLEINGREAIRNEDICHIARGPRRACDRIFRYLVPDGDGNLVLRFRGGWDPLQETDAALVQAIEVLPEHLATVRINVGADQDFVDWNSDLWAADTNREGNVLRSEVMVEQASPTLYDQELYRTARSGKELTYSFAVPAGLYTVHLKFAELWLNEAGQRPMDIAINGRCFWKSWDPSIQAGKLAMSADVRVDGITPDQQGLITLRINAAGNQDAILQAIEIE
;
A
#
# COMPACT_ATOMS: atom_id res chain seq x y z
N MET A 1 27.75 7.66 -8.35
CA MET A 1 26.72 7.69 -7.30
C MET A 1 27.37 8.14 -5.99
N LYS A 2 26.65 8.87 -5.13
CA LYS A 2 27.12 9.34 -3.82
C LYS A 2 26.00 9.29 -2.78
N ILE A 3 26.34 9.02 -1.52
CA ILE A 3 25.47 9.19 -0.35
C ILE A 3 26.04 10.32 0.50
N LEU A 4 25.20 11.30 0.83
CA LEU A 4 25.55 12.44 1.68
C LEU A 4 24.71 12.41 2.97
N GLN A 5 25.33 12.75 4.09
CA GLN A 5 24.66 13.11 5.34
C GLN A 5 24.80 14.62 5.55
N GLY A 6 23.70 15.35 5.43
CA GLY A 6 23.77 16.79 5.20
C GLY A 6 24.61 17.10 3.96
N GLU A 7 25.67 17.88 4.12
CA GLU A 7 26.64 18.19 3.05
C GLU A 7 27.86 17.26 3.03
N LYS A 8 28.00 16.37 4.04
CA LYS A 8 29.14 15.46 4.15
C LYS A 8 28.91 14.22 3.29
N GLN A 9 29.84 13.92 2.39
CA GLN A 9 29.84 12.64 1.68
C GLN A 9 30.23 11.51 2.64
N ILE A 10 29.36 10.51 2.73
CA ILE A 10 29.57 9.29 3.54
C ILE A 10 29.85 8.06 2.67
N TRP A 11 29.50 8.11 1.39
CA TRP A 11 29.88 7.08 0.42
C TRP A 11 29.89 7.61 -1.03
N PRO A 12 30.77 7.09 -1.91
CA PRO A 12 32.00 6.36 -1.56
C PRO A 12 32.94 7.25 -0.72
N GLN A 13 34.02 6.71 -0.14
CA GLN A 13 34.94 7.50 0.69
C GLN A 13 35.54 8.70 -0.06
N GLN A 14 35.72 8.57 -1.37
CA GLN A 14 36.23 9.60 -2.27
C GLN A 14 35.51 9.50 -3.64
N ASP A 15 35.44 10.61 -4.36
CA ASP A 15 34.89 10.70 -5.73
C ASP A 15 33.47 10.13 -5.89
N TRP A 16 33.16 9.58 -7.07
CA TRP A 16 31.87 8.98 -7.43
C TRP A 16 32.04 7.48 -7.61
N ALA A 17 31.03 6.71 -7.17
CA ALA A 17 30.92 5.31 -7.56
C ALA A 17 30.38 5.20 -9.00
N THR A 18 31.03 4.45 -9.86
CA THR A 18 30.67 4.37 -11.29
C THR A 18 30.01 3.03 -11.59
N ALA A 19 28.83 3.05 -12.21
CA ALA A 19 28.23 1.89 -12.85
C ALA A 19 28.55 1.95 -14.34
N ALA A 20 28.99 0.84 -14.94
CA ALA A 20 29.34 0.81 -16.37
C ALA A 20 28.07 0.75 -17.24
N LEU A 21 28.20 1.12 -18.52
CA LEU A 21 27.11 0.91 -19.49
C LEU A 21 26.78 -0.59 -19.60
N ASN A 22 25.48 -0.92 -19.57
CA ASN A 22 24.96 -2.30 -19.54
C ASN A 22 25.34 -3.11 -18.29
N ASP A 23 25.69 -2.43 -17.19
CA ASP A 23 25.88 -3.07 -15.90
C ASP A 23 24.52 -3.31 -15.22
N PHE A 24 24.08 -4.57 -15.19
CA PHE A 24 22.86 -5.01 -14.53
C PHE A 24 23.08 -5.46 -13.08
N ALA A 25 24.34 -5.52 -12.61
CA ALA A 25 24.66 -5.90 -11.22
C ALA A 25 24.71 -4.66 -10.30
N GLY A 26 25.07 -3.49 -10.85
CA GLY A 26 25.15 -2.23 -10.13
C GLY A 26 26.37 -2.13 -9.21
N VAL A 27 26.39 -1.12 -8.33
CA VAL A 27 27.49 -0.93 -7.37
C VAL A 27 27.00 -1.18 -5.95
N GLN A 28 27.58 -2.18 -5.30
CA GLN A 28 27.27 -2.48 -3.91
C GLN A 28 27.79 -1.41 -2.95
N HIS A 29 27.00 -1.12 -1.92
CA HIS A 29 27.34 -0.24 -0.82
C HIS A 29 26.66 -0.74 0.46
N ASP A 30 27.34 -0.59 1.59
CA ASP A 30 26.82 -0.87 2.93
C ASP A 30 27.28 0.28 3.83
N VAL A 31 26.36 1.21 4.10
CA VAL A 31 26.66 2.47 4.79
C VAL A 31 25.78 2.58 6.02
N ARG A 32 26.42 2.73 7.18
CA ARG A 32 25.75 3.02 8.45
C ARG A 32 26.06 4.45 8.87
N ALA A 33 25.01 5.19 9.21
CA ALA A 33 25.12 6.57 9.68
C ALA A 33 24.16 6.79 10.85
N GLU A 34 24.65 7.41 11.93
CA GLU A 34 23.80 7.93 12.99
C GLU A 34 23.19 9.24 12.54
N VAL A 35 21.88 9.42 12.73
CA VAL A 35 21.14 10.60 12.27
C VAL A 35 20.40 11.28 13.40
N ALA A 36 20.46 12.61 13.46
CA ALA A 36 19.68 13.42 14.40
C ALA A 36 18.25 13.69 13.87
N ALA A 37 17.31 13.99 14.77
CA ALA A 37 15.95 14.36 14.37
C ALA A 37 15.96 15.58 13.42
N GLY A 38 15.38 15.41 12.23
CA GLY A 38 15.35 16.44 11.18
C GLY A 38 16.58 16.48 10.26
N GLU A 39 17.60 15.66 10.50
CA GLU A 39 18.76 15.50 9.61
C GLU A 39 18.37 14.75 8.32
N LYS A 40 19.08 15.02 7.21
CA LYS A 40 18.77 14.46 5.89
C LYS A 40 19.92 13.59 5.38
N ILE A 41 19.59 12.40 4.91
CA ILE A 41 20.45 11.59 4.03
C ILE A 41 20.03 11.85 2.58
N ARG A 42 20.99 12.12 1.69
CA ARG A 42 20.75 12.39 0.26
C ARG A 42 21.48 11.37 -0.60
N PHE A 43 20.78 10.79 -1.56
CA PHE A 43 21.33 9.91 -2.59
C PHE A 43 21.46 10.71 -3.87
N VAL A 44 22.70 10.86 -4.36
CA VAL A 44 23.02 11.71 -5.50
C VAL A 44 23.45 10.84 -6.68
N LEU A 45 22.73 11.01 -7.78
CA LEU A 45 23.00 10.38 -9.07
C LEU A 45 23.53 11.44 -10.03
N ASP A 46 24.67 11.16 -10.63
CA ASP A 46 25.20 11.91 -11.77
C ASP A 46 25.09 10.99 -12.98
N ARG A 47 24.46 11.49 -14.04
CA ARG A 47 24.15 10.69 -15.21
C ARG A 47 25.34 10.55 -16.16
N GLY A 48 26.44 11.27 -15.91
CA GLY A 48 27.54 11.36 -16.86
C GLY A 48 27.09 12.07 -18.14
N THR A 49 27.75 13.16 -18.49
CA THR A 49 27.48 13.87 -19.74
C THR A 49 28.36 13.30 -20.84
N SER A 50 27.89 12.30 -21.59
CA SER A 50 28.44 12.05 -22.91
C SER A 50 27.86 13.11 -23.86
N GLU A 51 28.61 14.18 -24.11
CA GLU A 51 28.23 15.19 -25.11
C GLU A 51 27.91 14.51 -26.46
N GLY A 52 26.72 14.77 -27.00
CA GLY A 52 26.32 14.33 -28.34
C GLY A 52 25.60 12.97 -28.45
N SER A 53 25.27 12.32 -27.33
CA SER A 53 24.45 11.11 -27.33
C SER A 53 22.95 11.45 -27.21
N ASP A 54 22.16 11.18 -28.25
CA ASP A 54 20.68 11.20 -28.18
C ASP A 54 20.11 10.04 -27.32
N VAL A 55 20.97 9.11 -26.87
CA VAL A 55 20.62 8.02 -25.96
C VAL A 55 20.72 8.53 -24.53
N LYS A 56 19.58 8.62 -23.84
CA LYS A 56 19.54 8.92 -22.40
C LYS A 56 19.90 7.66 -21.64
N ASP A 57 21.08 7.64 -21.03
CA ASP A 57 21.43 6.57 -20.08
C ASP A 57 20.44 6.59 -18.90
N ILE A 58 19.85 5.42 -18.62
CA ILE A 58 19.01 5.22 -17.43
C ILE A 58 19.91 4.67 -16.34
N ILE A 59 20.17 5.50 -15.33
CA ILE A 59 20.79 5.07 -14.08
C ILE A 59 19.68 5.04 -13.03
N ALA A 60 19.38 3.85 -12.53
CA ALA A 60 18.47 3.62 -11.42
C ALA A 60 19.28 3.22 -10.18
N TRP A 61 18.89 3.74 -9.01
CA TRP A 61 19.49 3.37 -7.73
C TRP A 61 18.40 3.16 -6.71
N MET A 62 18.32 1.94 -6.19
CA MET A 62 17.29 1.51 -5.24
C MET A 62 17.97 1.00 -3.97
N PRO A 63 18.52 1.89 -3.13
CA PRO A 63 19.18 1.46 -1.90
C PRO A 63 18.14 0.92 -0.90
N ARG A 64 18.44 -0.22 -0.26
CA ARG A 64 17.70 -0.66 0.92
C ARG A 64 18.14 0.17 2.11
N ILE A 65 17.22 0.93 2.70
CA ILE A 65 17.49 1.77 3.87
C ILE A 65 16.92 1.07 5.10
N VAL A 66 17.78 0.77 6.08
CA VAL A 66 17.40 0.14 7.34
C VAL A 66 17.88 1.00 8.50
N PHE A 67 17.00 1.26 9.47
CA PHE A 67 17.37 1.95 10.71
C PHE A 67 17.97 0.94 11.69
N ALA A 68 19.29 0.94 11.86
CA ALA A 68 19.96 0.14 12.88
C ALA A 68 19.67 0.74 14.28
N GLY A 69 18.89 0.04 15.10
CA GLY A 69 18.48 0.50 16.43
C GLY A 69 17.02 0.19 16.78
N ALA A 70 16.18 -0.15 15.79
CA ALA A 70 15.06 -1.04 16.03
C ALA A 70 15.68 -2.46 16.02
N GLU A 71 15.68 -3.16 17.14
CA GLU A 71 16.20 -4.54 17.18
C GLU A 71 15.52 -5.36 16.08
N GLU A 72 16.31 -6.05 15.25
CA GLU A 72 15.82 -7.16 14.45
C GLU A 72 15.17 -8.17 15.41
N GLY A 73 13.84 -8.14 15.49
CA GLY A 73 13.04 -8.99 16.37
C GLY A 73 12.25 -8.28 17.47
N ALA A 74 12.46 -6.98 17.72
CA ALA A 74 11.53 -6.19 18.51
C ALA A 74 10.68 -5.34 17.57
N ALA A 75 9.40 -5.72 17.39
CA ALA A 75 8.42 -4.81 16.85
C ALA A 75 8.58 -3.46 17.55
N PRO A 76 8.71 -2.32 16.84
CA PRO A 76 8.83 -1.02 17.49
C PRO A 76 7.72 -0.93 18.52
N ALA A 77 8.11 -0.74 19.79
CA ALA A 77 7.18 -0.72 20.90
C ALA A 77 6.11 0.36 20.64
N GLY A 78 4.90 -0.09 20.29
CA GLY A 78 3.66 0.67 20.43
C GLY A 78 3.44 1.84 19.47
N GLY A 79 3.63 1.68 18.16
CA GLY A 79 3.05 2.65 17.22
C GLY A 79 1.53 2.84 17.49
N SER A 80 1.06 4.08 17.56
CA SER A 80 -0.35 4.36 17.88
C SER A 80 -1.26 4.01 16.70
N THR A 81 -2.16 3.04 16.87
CA THR A 81 -3.29 2.84 15.95
C THR A 81 -4.47 3.69 16.42
N VAL A 82 -4.90 4.62 15.57
CA VAL A 82 -6.04 5.51 15.88
C VAL A 82 -7.05 5.41 14.74
N ARG A 83 -8.31 5.09 15.08
CA ARG A 83 -9.43 5.04 14.14
C ARG A 83 -10.56 5.89 14.67
N ILE A 84 -10.97 6.90 13.91
CA ILE A 84 -11.97 7.89 14.32
C ILE A 84 -13.09 7.87 13.29
N LEU A 85 -14.32 7.64 13.75
CA LEU A 85 -15.52 7.83 12.96
C LEU A 85 -16.01 9.27 13.12
N CYS A 86 -15.66 10.12 12.15
CA CYS A 86 -15.90 11.56 12.22
C CYS A 86 -17.40 11.86 12.30
N GLY A 87 -17.78 12.84 13.11
CA GLY A 87 -19.16 13.23 13.39
C GLY A 87 -19.98 12.24 14.22
N SER A 88 -19.53 11.01 14.44
CA SER A 88 -20.29 10.00 15.17
C SER A 88 -20.17 10.17 16.69
N PRO A 89 -21.28 10.07 17.45
CA PRO A 89 -21.25 10.02 18.91
C PRO A 89 -20.98 8.62 19.48
N ARG A 90 -20.80 7.60 18.62
CA ARG A 90 -20.65 6.19 19.02
C ARG A 90 -19.55 5.49 18.23
N ASP A 91 -18.96 4.49 18.87
CA ASP A 91 -18.01 3.60 18.25
C ASP A 91 -18.71 2.70 17.20
N TYR A 92 -17.94 2.22 16.24
CA TYR A 92 -18.35 1.33 15.17
C TYR A 92 -17.32 0.23 14.98
N THR A 93 -17.74 -1.00 14.70
CA THR A 93 -16.84 -2.11 14.35
C THR A 93 -17.09 -2.49 12.90
N ASP A 94 -16.06 -2.43 12.07
CA ASP A 94 -16.18 -2.75 10.64
C ASP A 94 -16.17 -4.26 10.36
N GLY A 95 -16.40 -4.63 9.11
CA GLY A 95 -16.44 -6.02 8.65
C GLY A 95 -15.12 -6.79 8.82
N CYS A 96 -14.01 -6.10 9.06
CA CYS A 96 -12.71 -6.70 9.39
C CYS A 96 -12.45 -6.75 10.92
N GLY A 97 -13.45 -6.40 11.74
CA GLY A 97 -13.34 -6.38 13.20
C GLY A 97 -12.60 -5.17 13.77
N ASN A 98 -12.18 -4.20 12.93
CA ASN A 98 -11.51 -3.02 13.44
C ASN A 98 -12.52 -2.09 14.12
N VAL A 99 -12.15 -1.63 15.33
CA VAL A 99 -12.97 -0.68 16.10
C VAL A 99 -12.60 0.75 15.72
N TRP A 100 -13.57 1.49 15.23
CA TRP A 100 -13.54 2.92 14.95
C TRP A 100 -14.21 3.66 16.09
N LEU A 101 -13.45 4.48 16.80
CA LEU A 101 -13.94 5.20 17.97
C LEU A 101 -14.82 6.39 17.55
N ALA A 102 -15.75 6.77 18.43
CA ALA A 102 -16.54 7.98 18.30
C ALA A 102 -15.66 9.22 18.07
N ASP A 103 -16.25 10.22 17.41
CA ASP A 103 -15.56 11.42 16.98
C ASP A 103 -14.87 12.15 18.15
N ARG A 104 -13.59 12.45 17.96
CA ARG A 104 -12.71 12.96 19.01
C ARG A 104 -11.51 13.68 18.41
N TYR A 105 -10.83 14.44 19.26
CA TYR A 105 -9.64 15.24 18.91
C TYR A 105 -9.89 16.38 17.91
N TYR A 106 -11.15 16.70 17.62
CA TYR A 106 -11.50 17.77 16.69
C TYR A 106 -11.61 19.14 17.37
N ILE A 107 -11.42 20.19 16.58
CA ILE A 107 -11.70 21.58 16.91
C ILE A 107 -12.51 22.16 15.75
N GLY A 108 -13.71 22.67 16.05
CA GLY A 108 -14.62 23.22 15.05
C GLY A 108 -15.35 22.16 14.22
N GLY A 109 -16.01 22.62 13.15
CA GLY A 109 -16.89 21.79 12.32
C GLY A 109 -18.16 21.32 13.04
N LYS A 110 -19.03 20.64 12.31
CA LYS A 110 -20.29 20.06 12.79
C LYS A 110 -20.42 18.61 12.29
N PRO A 111 -21.09 17.74 13.06
CA PRO A 111 -21.39 16.40 12.57
C PRO A 111 -22.30 16.49 11.33
N TYR A 112 -22.06 15.57 10.41
CA TYR A 112 -22.76 15.36 9.16
C TYR A 112 -23.28 13.93 9.12
N GLN A 113 -24.47 13.71 8.55
CA GLN A 113 -25.02 12.38 8.35
C GLN A 113 -25.91 12.36 7.10
N THR A 114 -25.82 11.27 6.34
CA THR A 114 -26.75 10.96 5.25
C THR A 114 -27.35 9.56 5.42
N ALA A 115 -28.47 9.31 4.74
CA ALA A 115 -29.05 7.99 4.54
C ALA A 115 -28.82 7.45 3.11
N ALA A 116 -28.12 8.21 2.26
CA ALA A 116 -27.82 7.80 0.90
C ALA A 116 -26.95 6.53 0.90
N GLU A 117 -27.26 5.60 -0.01
CA GLU A 117 -26.43 4.42 -0.25
C GLU A 117 -25.11 4.84 -0.91
N ILE A 118 -24.00 4.37 -0.35
CA ILE A 118 -22.65 4.64 -0.86
C ILE A 118 -22.15 3.41 -1.60
N THR A 119 -21.61 3.61 -2.80
CA THR A 119 -21.01 2.57 -3.62
C THR A 119 -19.50 2.45 -3.36
N ALA A 120 -18.91 1.29 -3.69
CA ALA A 120 -17.47 1.02 -3.54
C ALA A 120 -16.92 1.13 -2.09
N VAL A 121 -17.77 0.90 -1.09
CA VAL A 121 -17.44 1.01 0.34
C VAL A 121 -16.36 0.03 0.77
N LEU A 122 -15.44 0.52 1.62
CA LEU A 122 -14.29 -0.21 2.17
C LEU A 122 -14.27 -0.22 3.71
N PRO A 123 -13.90 -1.33 4.38
CA PRO A 123 -13.26 -2.51 3.81
C PRO A 123 -14.21 -3.53 3.18
N THR A 124 -15.50 -3.52 3.50
CA THR A 124 -16.52 -4.36 2.88
C THR A 124 -17.75 -3.53 2.51
N GLU A 125 -18.59 -4.02 1.59
CA GLU A 125 -19.81 -3.30 1.16
C GLU A 125 -20.80 -3.00 2.30
N LYS A 126 -20.69 -3.74 3.41
CA LYS A 126 -21.52 -3.55 4.62
C LYS A 126 -21.07 -2.36 5.47
N ASP A 127 -19.88 -1.82 5.25
CA ASP A 127 -19.27 -0.79 6.10
C ASP A 127 -19.74 0.63 5.76
N GLN A 128 -21.01 0.77 5.39
CA GLN A 128 -21.64 2.02 4.96
C GLN A 128 -21.46 3.14 5.98
N SER A 129 -21.48 2.81 7.27
CA SER A 129 -21.32 3.77 8.36
C SER A 129 -19.99 4.53 8.29
N LEU A 130 -18.93 3.94 7.72
CA LEU A 130 -17.64 4.62 7.52
C LEU A 130 -17.67 5.73 6.46
N TYR A 131 -18.73 5.81 5.66
CA TYR A 131 -18.88 6.81 4.60
C TYR A 131 -20.21 7.61 4.69
N GLN A 132 -21.17 7.20 5.51
CA GLN A 132 -22.46 7.90 5.63
C GLN A 132 -22.46 9.03 6.67
N GLY A 133 -21.55 8.99 7.64
CA GLY A 133 -21.37 10.03 8.65
C GLY A 133 -20.04 10.76 8.47
N GLY A 134 -19.91 12.00 8.96
CA GLY A 134 -18.65 12.73 8.89
C GLY A 134 -18.62 14.01 9.70
N ARG A 135 -17.52 14.75 9.61
CA ARG A 135 -17.39 16.11 10.16
C ARG A 135 -17.22 17.11 9.03
N ALA A 136 -18.08 18.12 9.01
CA ALA A 136 -18.10 19.15 7.98
C ALA A 136 -17.82 20.55 8.55
N GLY A 137 -17.13 21.40 7.80
CA GLY A 137 -16.95 22.81 8.15
C GLY A 137 -16.16 23.60 7.12
N LYS A 138 -16.34 24.94 7.09
CA LYS A 138 -15.50 25.84 6.27
C LYS A 138 -14.02 25.72 6.66
N GLU A 139 -13.77 25.55 7.95
CA GLU A 139 -12.49 25.11 8.51
C GLU A 139 -12.75 24.26 9.77
N PHE A 140 -11.99 23.19 9.95
CA PHE A 140 -11.90 22.42 11.19
C PHE A 140 -10.57 21.69 11.27
N THR A 141 -10.18 21.26 12.48
CA THR A 141 -8.90 20.60 12.72
C THR A 141 -9.08 19.33 13.53
N TYR A 142 -8.24 18.32 13.29
CA TYR A 142 -7.99 17.21 14.22
C TYR A 142 -6.56 17.31 14.76
N ARG A 143 -6.39 17.17 16.08
CA ARG A 143 -5.07 17.08 16.75
C ARG A 143 -4.92 15.71 17.37
N ILE A 144 -4.44 14.75 16.60
CA ILE A 144 -4.46 13.33 16.96
C ILE A 144 -3.18 12.99 17.73
N PRO A 145 -3.26 12.69 19.04
CA PRO A 145 -2.08 12.31 19.82
C PRO A 145 -1.61 10.92 19.42
N VAL A 146 -0.31 10.79 19.17
CA VAL A 146 0.35 9.53 18.80
C VAL A 146 1.73 9.44 19.43
N GLN A 147 2.19 8.21 19.68
CA GLN A 147 3.56 7.98 20.13
C GLN A 147 4.58 8.37 19.04
N PRO A 148 5.84 8.68 19.38
CA PRO A 148 6.89 8.89 18.39
C PRO A 148 6.98 7.70 17.42
N GLY A 149 6.98 7.99 16.13
CA GLY A 149 6.99 6.95 15.11
C GLY A 149 6.73 7.51 13.71
N LEU A 150 6.79 6.61 12.73
CA LEU A 150 6.41 6.88 11.36
C LEU A 150 4.99 6.34 11.15
N TYR A 151 4.14 7.09 10.46
CA TYR A 151 2.73 6.77 10.32
C TYR A 151 2.24 6.89 8.88
N ALA A 152 1.27 6.05 8.53
CA ALA A 152 0.34 6.30 7.45
C ALA A 152 -0.96 6.90 8.00
N LEU A 153 -1.48 7.90 7.29
CA LEU A 153 -2.83 8.44 7.45
C LEU A 153 -3.69 7.97 6.28
N ARG A 154 -4.83 7.38 6.59
CA ARG A 154 -5.91 7.12 5.65
C ARG A 154 -7.12 7.96 6.02
N LEU A 155 -7.59 8.76 5.06
CA LEU A 155 -8.87 9.43 5.13
C LEU A 155 -9.90 8.63 4.34
N LYS A 156 -11.05 8.35 4.95
CA LYS A 156 -12.22 7.81 4.25
C LYS A 156 -13.09 8.98 3.80
N CYS A 157 -13.36 9.04 2.49
CA CYS A 157 -14.01 10.14 1.81
C CYS A 157 -15.21 9.67 0.99
N THR A 158 -16.28 10.46 0.95
CA THR A 158 -17.34 10.37 -0.07
C THR A 158 -18.00 11.74 -0.24
N GLU A 159 -18.59 11.98 -1.41
CA GLU A 159 -19.51 13.10 -1.65
C GLU A 159 -20.95 12.55 -1.59
N PRO A 160 -21.67 12.73 -0.46
CA PRO A 160 -22.98 12.12 -0.26
C PRO A 160 -24.15 12.89 -0.89
N GLU A 161 -23.98 14.16 -1.26
CA GLU A 161 -25.10 15.06 -1.59
C GLU A 161 -25.06 15.56 -3.03
N PHE A 162 -23.91 16.11 -3.42
CA PHE A 162 -23.80 16.83 -4.68
C PHE A 162 -23.52 15.89 -5.83
N GLU A 163 -24.26 16.05 -6.93
CA GLU A 163 -24.10 15.21 -8.12
C GLU A 163 -23.08 15.78 -9.12
N TYR A 164 -22.65 17.03 -8.91
CA TYR A 164 -21.72 17.74 -9.79
C TYR A 164 -20.30 17.72 -9.21
N PHE A 165 -19.31 17.66 -10.11
CA PHE A 165 -17.91 17.84 -9.74
C PHE A 165 -17.68 19.27 -9.22
N PHE A 166 -16.70 19.40 -8.33
CA PHE A 166 -16.28 20.66 -7.74
C PHE A 166 -17.36 21.40 -6.93
N SER A 167 -18.42 20.71 -6.48
CA SER A 167 -19.34 21.27 -5.48
C SER A 167 -18.74 21.26 -4.07
N ARG A 168 -17.84 20.31 -3.76
CA ARG A 168 -17.16 20.21 -2.47
C ARG A 168 -15.67 19.88 -2.63
N PRO A 169 -14.88 20.75 -3.29
CA PRO A 169 -13.44 20.67 -3.19
C PRO A 169 -13.00 20.99 -1.76
N PHE A 170 -11.84 20.47 -1.37
CA PHE A 170 -11.26 20.75 -0.06
C PHE A 170 -9.74 20.85 -0.11
N CYS A 171 -9.19 21.48 0.91
CA CYS A 171 -7.77 21.51 1.20
C CYS A 171 -7.49 20.74 2.48
N LEU A 172 -6.33 20.11 2.54
CA LEU A 172 -5.81 19.45 3.72
C LEU A 172 -4.39 19.93 3.97
N GLU A 173 -4.13 20.33 5.21
CA GLU A 173 -2.78 20.44 5.74
C GLU A 173 -2.52 19.37 6.78
N ILE A 174 -1.32 18.79 6.74
CA ILE A 174 -0.83 17.84 7.74
C ILE A 174 0.41 18.47 8.36
N ASN A 175 0.38 18.68 9.68
CA ASN A 175 1.45 19.32 10.45
C ASN A 175 1.89 20.66 9.83
N GLY A 176 0.92 21.45 9.40
CA GLY A 176 1.12 22.77 8.79
C GLY A 176 1.65 22.76 7.35
N ARG A 177 1.81 21.60 6.72
CA ARG A 177 2.19 21.47 5.31
C ARG A 177 0.98 21.11 4.46
N GLU A 178 0.84 21.77 3.31
CA GLU A 178 -0.23 21.45 2.35
C GLU A 178 -0.04 20.04 1.78
N ALA A 179 -1.02 19.17 2.03
CA ALA A 179 -1.06 17.79 1.58
C ALA A 179 -2.09 17.59 0.45
N ILE A 180 -3.19 18.34 0.49
CA ILE A 180 -4.17 18.44 -0.60
C ILE A 180 -4.42 19.91 -0.88
N ARG A 181 -4.30 20.30 -2.15
CA ARG A 181 -4.67 21.62 -2.63
C ARG A 181 -5.90 21.53 -3.52
N ASN A 182 -7.05 21.93 -2.98
CA ASN A 182 -8.30 22.11 -3.72
C ASN A 182 -8.74 20.89 -4.56
N GLU A 183 -8.73 19.70 -3.96
CA GLU A 183 -9.21 18.50 -4.64
C GLU A 183 -10.69 18.23 -4.35
N ASP A 184 -11.41 17.71 -5.34
CA ASP A 184 -12.82 17.39 -5.27
C ASP A 184 -13.07 15.89 -5.07
N ILE A 185 -13.94 15.55 -4.12
CA ILE A 185 -14.20 14.15 -3.74
C ILE A 185 -14.86 13.39 -4.89
N CYS A 186 -15.84 13.99 -5.59
CA CYS A 186 -16.46 13.36 -6.76
C CYS A 186 -15.42 13.05 -7.83
N HIS A 187 -14.49 13.97 -8.10
CA HIS A 187 -13.43 13.75 -9.09
C HIS A 187 -12.53 12.56 -8.71
N ILE A 188 -12.07 12.48 -7.46
CA ILE A 188 -11.23 11.38 -6.96
C ILE A 188 -12.00 10.05 -6.99
N ALA A 189 -13.26 10.05 -6.52
CA ALA A 189 -14.09 8.86 -6.44
C ALA A 189 -14.63 8.41 -7.80
N ARG A 190 -14.50 9.25 -8.85
CA ARG A 190 -15.08 9.06 -10.19
C ARG A 190 -16.61 9.01 -10.17
N GLY A 191 -17.22 9.87 -9.37
CA GLY A 191 -18.67 10.06 -9.28
C GLY A 191 -19.16 10.37 -7.86
N PRO A 192 -20.40 10.86 -7.72
CA PRO A 192 -21.03 11.09 -6.42
C PRO A 192 -21.42 9.78 -5.73
N ARG A 193 -21.63 9.83 -4.41
CA ARG A 193 -22.04 8.69 -3.57
C ARG A 193 -21.19 7.45 -3.78
N ARG A 194 -19.88 7.67 -3.95
CA ARG A 194 -18.89 6.64 -4.13
C ARG A 194 -17.75 6.85 -3.14
N ALA A 195 -17.47 5.81 -2.38
CA ALA A 195 -16.39 5.80 -1.41
C ALA A 195 -15.02 5.88 -2.10
N CYS A 196 -14.12 6.67 -1.52
CA CYS A 196 -12.71 6.67 -1.87
C CYS A 196 -11.87 6.89 -0.61
N ASP A 197 -10.64 6.37 -0.64
CA ASP A 197 -9.68 6.55 0.44
C ASP A 197 -8.52 7.42 -0.05
N ARG A 198 -8.01 8.30 0.82
CA ARG A 198 -6.80 9.09 0.58
C ARG A 198 -5.73 8.73 1.58
N ILE A 199 -4.57 8.35 1.06
CA ILE A 199 -3.47 7.79 1.85
C ILE A 199 -2.28 8.75 1.80
N PHE A 200 -1.71 9.04 2.96
CA PHE A 200 -0.49 9.80 3.14
C PHE A 200 0.46 8.96 3.98
N ARG A 201 1.62 8.62 3.44
CA ARG A 201 2.61 7.77 4.11
C ARG A 201 3.74 8.60 4.70
N TYR A 202 4.52 7.96 5.56
CA TYR A 202 5.76 8.51 6.12
C TYR A 202 5.56 9.81 6.91
N LEU A 203 4.42 9.92 7.59
CA LEU A 203 4.11 11.05 8.46
C LEU A 203 4.82 10.90 9.80
N VAL A 204 5.35 12.01 10.29
CA VAL A 204 6.00 12.10 11.60
C VAL A 204 5.19 13.08 12.45
N PRO A 205 4.88 12.77 13.73
CA PRO A 205 4.19 13.68 14.64
C PRO A 205 4.93 15.00 14.82
N ASP A 206 4.22 16.05 15.19
CA ASP A 206 4.82 17.33 15.59
C ASP A 206 5.57 17.23 16.92
N GLY A 207 6.21 18.33 17.34
CA GLY A 207 6.97 18.37 18.59
C GLY A 207 6.15 18.13 19.86
N ASP A 208 4.82 18.21 19.77
CA ASP A 208 3.88 17.94 20.87
C ASP A 208 3.33 16.49 20.79
N GLY A 209 3.82 15.66 19.87
CA GLY A 209 3.37 14.29 19.68
C GLY A 209 2.00 14.18 18.98
N ASN A 210 1.64 15.12 18.11
CA ASN A 210 0.37 15.10 17.38
C ASN A 210 0.54 14.98 15.87
N LEU A 211 -0.38 14.28 15.21
CA LEU A 211 -0.70 14.53 13.81
C LEU A 211 -1.82 15.57 13.75
N VAL A 212 -1.49 16.76 13.26
CA VAL A 212 -2.42 17.90 13.15
C VAL A 212 -2.95 17.97 11.73
N LEU A 213 -4.22 17.67 11.56
CA LEU A 213 -4.92 17.67 10.27
C LEU A 213 -5.83 18.88 10.21
N ARG A 214 -5.54 19.85 9.34
CA ARG A 214 -6.39 21.03 9.14
C ARG A 214 -7.12 20.94 7.81
N PHE A 215 -8.44 20.86 7.88
CA PHE A 215 -9.34 20.79 6.72
C PHE A 215 -9.94 22.17 6.47
N ARG A 216 -10.01 22.56 5.18
CA ARG A 216 -10.72 23.77 4.74
C ARG A 216 -11.52 23.50 3.49
N GLY A 217 -12.66 24.18 3.37
CA GLY A 217 -13.38 24.24 2.10
C GLY A 217 -12.46 24.73 0.98
N GLY A 218 -12.61 24.12 -0.19
CA GLY A 218 -11.90 24.52 -1.40
C GLY A 218 -12.54 25.74 -2.06
N TRP A 219 -12.28 25.89 -3.35
CA TRP A 219 -12.77 26.97 -4.17
C TRP A 219 -13.00 26.49 -5.61
N ASP A 220 -13.91 27.16 -6.30
CA ASP A 220 -14.13 27.04 -7.74
C ASP A 220 -14.30 28.46 -8.31
N PRO A 221 -13.64 28.81 -9.44
CA PRO A 221 -13.73 30.16 -9.99
C PRO A 221 -15.10 30.50 -10.59
N LEU A 222 -15.95 29.50 -10.86
CA LEU A 222 -17.23 29.63 -11.53
C LEU A 222 -18.43 29.44 -10.61
N GLN A 223 -18.24 28.93 -9.38
CA GLN A 223 -19.33 28.69 -8.43
C GLN A 223 -18.89 28.79 -6.97
N GLU A 224 -19.85 29.02 -6.08
CA GLU A 224 -19.63 28.85 -4.63
C GLU A 224 -19.49 27.36 -4.31
N THR A 225 -18.55 27.03 -3.42
CA THR A 225 -18.24 25.65 -3.00
C THR A 225 -18.63 25.42 -1.56
N ASP A 226 -18.98 24.17 -1.25
CA ASP A 226 -19.42 23.77 0.08
C ASP A 226 -18.26 23.58 1.07
N ALA A 227 -18.61 23.32 2.33
CA ALA A 227 -17.67 23.04 3.41
C ALA A 227 -16.89 21.73 3.17
N ALA A 228 -15.64 21.68 3.64
CA ALA A 228 -14.89 20.41 3.64
C ALA A 228 -15.62 19.36 4.48
N LEU A 229 -15.49 18.10 4.10
CA LEU A 229 -16.11 16.95 4.74
C LEU A 229 -15.12 15.78 4.78
N VAL A 230 -15.02 15.12 5.93
CA VAL A 230 -14.28 13.87 6.10
C VAL A 230 -15.11 12.89 6.90
N GLN A 231 -15.19 11.64 6.46
CA GLN A 231 -16.07 10.63 7.05
C GLN A 231 -15.40 9.82 8.14
N ALA A 232 -14.15 9.39 7.92
CA ALA A 232 -13.37 8.71 8.95
C ALA A 232 -11.87 8.98 8.77
N ILE A 233 -11.13 8.86 9.87
CA ILE A 233 -9.68 9.03 9.91
C ILE A 233 -9.05 7.80 10.54
N GLU A 234 -8.09 7.21 9.85
CA GLU A 234 -7.27 6.11 10.35
C GLU A 234 -5.80 6.50 10.32
N VAL A 235 -5.13 6.38 11.46
CA VAL A 235 -3.69 6.54 11.63
C VAL A 235 -3.13 5.19 12.02
N LEU A 236 -2.20 4.70 11.22
CA LEU A 236 -1.54 3.42 11.44
C LEU A 236 -0.03 3.64 11.45
N PRO A 237 0.71 2.91 12.29
CA PRO A 237 2.15 2.87 12.18
C PRO A 237 2.56 2.45 10.77
N GLU A 238 3.56 3.12 10.21
CA GLU A 238 4.21 2.69 8.98
C GLU A 238 5.34 1.73 9.36
N HIS A 239 5.12 0.44 9.16
CA HIS A 239 6.10 -0.61 9.40
C HIS A 239 6.60 -1.17 8.06
N LEU A 240 7.90 -1.45 7.98
CA LEU A 240 8.52 -2.12 6.84
C LEU A 240 8.53 -3.64 7.02
N ALA A 241 7.53 -4.20 7.71
CA ALA A 241 7.45 -5.63 7.96
C ALA A 241 7.01 -6.31 6.67
N THR A 242 7.95 -6.93 5.97
CA THR A 242 7.68 -7.58 4.70
C THR A 242 7.51 -9.09 4.88
N VAL A 243 6.48 -9.66 4.27
CA VAL A 243 6.29 -11.10 4.13
C VAL A 243 6.55 -11.48 2.68
N ARG A 244 7.43 -12.44 2.42
CA ARG A 244 7.68 -13.00 1.08
C ARG A 244 7.69 -14.51 1.12
N ILE A 245 6.79 -15.14 0.38
CA ILE A 245 6.63 -16.59 0.32
C ILE A 245 6.78 -17.07 -1.13
N ASN A 246 7.70 -17.99 -1.37
CA ASN A 246 7.81 -18.74 -2.61
C ASN A 246 6.87 -19.96 -2.53
N VAL A 247 5.67 -19.81 -3.08
CA VAL A 247 4.55 -20.71 -2.80
C VAL A 247 4.76 -22.07 -3.46
N GLY A 248 4.58 -23.15 -2.69
CA GLY A 248 4.86 -24.52 -3.10
C GLY A 248 6.35 -24.92 -3.11
N ALA A 249 7.28 -23.98 -2.90
CA ALA A 249 8.70 -24.29 -2.83
C ALA A 249 9.08 -24.91 -1.47
N ASP A 250 10.06 -25.81 -1.49
CA ASP A 250 10.63 -26.45 -0.29
C ASP A 250 11.94 -25.79 0.19
N GLN A 251 12.41 -24.77 -0.54
CA GLN A 251 13.62 -24.03 -0.26
C GLN A 251 13.39 -22.53 -0.47
N ASP A 252 14.14 -21.74 0.28
CA ASP A 252 14.15 -20.30 0.11
C ASP A 252 14.73 -19.92 -1.25
N PHE A 253 14.28 -18.78 -1.77
CA PHE A 253 14.77 -18.20 -3.02
C PHE A 253 15.20 -16.76 -2.78
N VAL A 254 16.33 -16.35 -3.36
CA VAL A 254 16.78 -14.96 -3.36
C VAL A 254 16.54 -14.40 -4.74
N ASP A 255 15.73 -13.36 -4.83
CA ASP A 255 15.35 -12.75 -6.10
C ASP A 255 16.39 -11.77 -6.64
N TRP A 256 16.11 -11.17 -7.79
CA TRP A 256 17.01 -10.23 -8.47
C TRP A 256 17.37 -8.99 -7.61
N ASN A 257 16.48 -8.60 -6.68
CA ASN A 257 16.65 -7.45 -5.80
C ASN A 257 17.32 -7.85 -4.46
N SER A 258 17.78 -9.10 -4.36
CA SER A 258 18.34 -9.69 -3.14
C SER A 258 17.33 -9.78 -1.99
N ASP A 259 16.04 -9.80 -2.30
CA ASP A 259 15.00 -10.09 -1.33
C ASP A 259 14.88 -11.61 -1.13
N LEU A 260 14.80 -12.04 0.13
CA LEU A 260 14.61 -13.44 0.51
C LEU A 260 13.12 -13.78 0.47
N TRP A 261 12.77 -14.76 -0.35
CA TRP A 261 11.47 -15.40 -0.42
C TRP A 261 11.53 -16.72 0.33
N ALA A 262 10.84 -16.80 1.46
CA ALA A 262 10.86 -17.98 2.31
C ALA A 262 10.15 -19.16 1.64
N ALA A 263 10.66 -20.37 1.88
CA ALA A 263 10.00 -21.61 1.52
C ALA A 263 8.58 -21.67 2.10
N ASP A 264 7.67 -22.30 1.38
CA ASP A 264 6.28 -22.33 1.76
C ASP A 264 5.99 -23.40 2.80
N THR A 265 5.63 -22.95 4.01
CA THR A 265 5.32 -23.81 5.15
C THR A 265 3.85 -24.24 5.22
N ASN A 266 2.97 -23.68 4.38
CA ASN A 266 1.56 -24.06 4.35
C ASN A 266 1.46 -25.57 4.02
N ARG A 267 0.38 -26.24 4.41
CA ARG A 267 0.16 -27.67 4.15
C ARG A 267 -1.15 -27.93 3.43
N GLU A 268 -1.95 -26.89 3.21
CA GLU A 268 -3.18 -26.95 2.42
C GLU A 268 -2.88 -27.11 0.93
N GLY A 269 -3.80 -27.72 0.19
CA GLY A 269 -3.68 -27.93 -1.26
C GLY A 269 -2.57 -28.89 -1.69
N ASN A 270 -2.43 -29.05 -3.01
CA ASN A 270 -1.40 -29.82 -3.67
C ASN A 270 -0.25 -28.92 -4.11
N VAL A 271 0.98 -29.42 -4.09
CA VAL A 271 2.12 -28.72 -4.67
C VAL A 271 2.25 -29.07 -6.14
N LEU A 272 2.28 -28.07 -7.00
CA LEU A 272 2.61 -28.20 -8.41
C LEU A 272 4.05 -27.76 -8.65
N ARG A 273 4.74 -28.44 -9.56
CA ARG A 273 6.07 -28.08 -10.06
C ARG A 273 6.03 -28.09 -11.58
N SER A 274 6.80 -27.20 -12.20
CA SER A 274 6.92 -27.14 -13.66
C SER A 274 8.34 -26.80 -14.07
N GLU A 275 8.82 -27.47 -15.12
CA GLU A 275 10.09 -27.16 -15.81
C GLU A 275 9.86 -26.21 -17.01
N VAL A 276 8.61 -25.78 -17.24
CA VAL A 276 8.29 -24.83 -18.31
C VAL A 276 8.99 -23.50 -18.02
N MET A 277 9.73 -23.00 -19.00
CA MET A 277 10.33 -21.67 -18.92
C MET A 277 9.23 -20.61 -18.98
N VAL A 278 9.24 -19.69 -18.02
CA VAL A 278 8.41 -18.49 -18.08
C VAL A 278 9.00 -17.58 -19.14
N GLU A 279 8.20 -17.18 -20.13
CA GLU A 279 8.65 -16.33 -21.23
C GLU A 279 9.09 -14.94 -20.73
N GLN A 280 8.41 -14.42 -19.71
CA GLN A 280 8.84 -13.26 -18.96
C GLN A 280 8.39 -13.41 -17.50
N ALA A 281 9.35 -13.27 -16.59
CA ALA A 281 9.09 -13.13 -15.15
C ALA A 281 9.18 -11.64 -14.76
N SER A 282 8.48 -11.27 -13.70
CA SER A 282 8.36 -9.89 -13.23
C SER A 282 9.08 -9.70 -11.89
N PRO A 283 10.03 -8.75 -11.79
CA PRO A 283 10.40 -7.77 -12.82
C PRO A 283 11.48 -8.25 -13.80
N THR A 284 12.22 -9.32 -13.49
CA THR A 284 13.28 -9.84 -14.38
C THR A 284 13.16 -11.35 -14.61
N LEU A 285 13.80 -11.86 -15.68
CA LEU A 285 13.82 -13.30 -15.98
C LEU A 285 14.59 -14.12 -14.92
N TYR A 286 15.42 -13.48 -14.09
CA TYR A 286 16.07 -14.13 -12.97
C TYR A 286 15.04 -14.68 -11.96
N ASP A 287 13.89 -14.00 -11.85
CA ASP A 287 12.83 -14.34 -10.90
C ASP A 287 11.91 -15.48 -11.37
N GLN A 288 12.23 -16.13 -12.50
CA GLN A 288 11.40 -17.20 -13.07
C GLN A 288 11.18 -18.37 -12.10
N GLU A 289 12.09 -18.61 -11.16
CA GLU A 289 11.98 -19.68 -10.17
C GLU A 289 10.77 -19.48 -9.24
N LEU A 290 10.37 -18.22 -8.96
CA LEU A 290 9.16 -17.92 -8.17
C LEU A 290 7.87 -18.42 -8.80
N TYR A 291 7.90 -18.73 -10.10
CA TYR A 291 6.73 -19.19 -10.85
C TYR A 291 6.76 -20.71 -11.09
N ARG A 292 7.88 -21.40 -10.87
CA ARG A 292 7.99 -22.83 -11.19
C ARG A 292 7.32 -23.74 -10.17
N THR A 293 7.04 -23.23 -8.98
CA THR A 293 6.27 -23.93 -7.95
C THR A 293 4.98 -23.21 -7.65
N ALA A 294 3.92 -23.95 -7.36
CA ALA A 294 2.66 -23.38 -6.91
C ALA A 294 1.99 -24.28 -5.88
N ARG A 295 1.08 -23.71 -5.11
CA ARG A 295 -0.01 -24.48 -4.50
C ARG A 295 -1.22 -24.49 -5.40
N SER A 296 -1.96 -25.59 -5.36
CA SER A 296 -3.20 -25.78 -6.12
C SER A 296 -4.30 -26.37 -5.26
N GLY A 297 -5.53 -25.86 -5.38
CA GLY A 297 -6.71 -26.40 -4.69
C GLY A 297 -8.00 -25.68 -5.06
N LYS A 298 -9.16 -26.19 -4.61
CA LYS A 298 -10.44 -25.51 -4.80
C LYS A 298 -10.54 -24.20 -4.02
N GLU A 299 -9.93 -24.17 -2.85
CA GLU A 299 -9.71 -22.98 -2.02
C GLU A 299 -8.28 -23.06 -1.48
N LEU A 300 -7.55 -21.95 -1.54
CA LEU A 300 -6.25 -21.77 -0.91
C LEU A 300 -6.36 -20.61 0.10
N THR A 301 -5.97 -20.85 1.36
CA THR A 301 -5.96 -19.82 2.39
C THR A 301 -4.54 -19.60 2.93
N TYR A 302 -4.14 -18.34 3.05
CA TYR A 302 -2.91 -17.92 3.74
C TYR A 302 -3.25 -16.82 4.73
N SER A 303 -2.82 -16.97 5.98
CA SER A 303 -3.00 -15.95 7.03
C SER A 303 -1.65 -15.58 7.61
N PHE A 304 -1.34 -14.29 7.58
CA PHE A 304 -0.08 -13.76 8.09
C PHE A 304 -0.33 -12.84 9.26
N ALA A 305 0.31 -13.14 10.40
CA ALA A 305 0.37 -12.21 11.51
C ALA A 305 1.34 -11.08 11.19
N VAL A 306 0.80 -9.87 11.05
CA VAL A 306 1.57 -8.66 10.77
C VAL A 306 1.23 -7.57 11.78
N PRO A 307 2.19 -6.71 12.17
CA PRO A 307 1.89 -5.55 12.99
C PRO A 307 0.81 -4.65 12.39
N ALA A 308 0.13 -3.84 13.21
CA ALA A 308 -0.81 -2.85 12.71
C ALA A 308 -0.11 -1.89 11.74
N GLY A 309 -0.58 -1.81 10.50
CA GLY A 309 0.08 -1.05 9.46
C GLY A 309 -0.72 -1.04 8.17
N LEU A 310 -0.23 -0.27 7.19
CA LEU A 310 -0.85 -0.11 5.89
C LEU A 310 -0.02 -0.81 4.81
N TYR A 311 -0.45 -2.00 4.44
CA TYR A 311 0.28 -2.90 3.57
C TYR A 311 -0.20 -2.83 2.12
N THR A 312 0.70 -3.20 1.22
CA THR A 312 0.38 -3.62 -0.13
C THR A 312 0.52 -5.13 -0.21
N VAL A 313 -0.51 -5.81 -0.74
CA VAL A 313 -0.47 -7.24 -1.04
C VAL A 313 -0.20 -7.41 -2.52
N HIS A 314 0.81 -8.20 -2.85
CA HIS A 314 1.27 -8.50 -4.19
C HIS A 314 1.34 -10.02 -4.39
N LEU A 315 0.53 -10.55 -5.31
CA LEU A 315 0.45 -11.96 -5.61
C LEU A 315 0.94 -12.20 -7.03
N LYS A 316 1.78 -13.22 -7.21
CA LYS A 316 2.41 -13.54 -8.50
C LYS A 316 1.86 -14.84 -9.07
N PHE A 317 1.60 -14.85 -10.37
CA PHE A 317 1.07 -15.99 -11.11
C PHE A 317 1.69 -16.13 -12.50
N ALA A 318 1.70 -17.35 -13.04
CA ALA A 318 1.93 -17.69 -14.43
C ALA A 318 1.28 -19.06 -14.69
N GLU A 319 0.44 -19.18 -15.71
CA GLU A 319 -0.14 -20.48 -16.07
C GLU A 319 0.89 -21.34 -16.80
N LEU A 320 1.39 -22.38 -16.11
CA LEU A 320 2.42 -23.29 -16.62
C LEU A 320 1.93 -24.73 -16.85
N TRP A 321 0.66 -25.03 -16.53
CA TRP A 321 0.15 -26.41 -16.47
C TRP A 321 -0.99 -26.69 -17.45
N LEU A 322 -1.73 -25.67 -17.89
CA LEU A 322 -2.82 -25.81 -18.85
C LEU A 322 -2.39 -25.48 -20.27
N ASN A 323 -3.11 -26.04 -21.25
CA ASN A 323 -2.77 -25.93 -22.67
C ASN A 323 -3.55 -24.83 -23.41
N GLU A 324 -4.56 -24.22 -22.77
CA GLU A 324 -5.36 -23.14 -23.35
C GLU A 324 -5.56 -22.03 -22.32
N ALA A 325 -5.55 -20.78 -22.80
CA ALA A 325 -5.79 -19.62 -21.95
C ALA A 325 -7.25 -19.55 -21.48
N GLY A 326 -7.49 -19.03 -20.27
CA GLY A 326 -8.83 -18.84 -19.71
C GLY A 326 -9.42 -20.05 -19.02
N GLN A 327 -8.66 -21.14 -18.85
CA GLN A 327 -9.15 -22.36 -18.23
C GLN A 327 -9.06 -22.37 -16.69
N ARG A 328 -8.42 -21.38 -16.06
CA ARG A 328 -8.27 -21.26 -14.61
C ARG A 328 -8.75 -19.90 -14.07
N PRO A 329 -10.04 -19.58 -14.20
CA PRO A 329 -10.61 -18.42 -13.53
C PRO A 329 -10.62 -18.64 -12.00
N MET A 330 -10.27 -17.60 -11.25
CA MET A 330 -10.16 -17.61 -9.78
C MET A 330 -10.78 -16.33 -9.18
N ASP A 331 -11.34 -16.48 -7.99
CA ASP A 331 -11.73 -15.35 -7.15
C ASP A 331 -10.64 -15.09 -6.11
N ILE A 332 -10.19 -13.85 -5.99
CA ILE A 332 -9.12 -13.45 -5.05
C ILE A 332 -9.71 -12.49 -4.02
N ALA A 333 -9.66 -12.90 -2.76
CA ALA A 333 -10.13 -12.13 -1.63
C ALA A 333 -9.01 -11.87 -0.61
N ILE A 334 -9.05 -10.69 0.01
CA ILE A 334 -8.14 -10.28 1.09
C ILE A 334 -9.00 -9.75 2.23
N ASN A 335 -8.80 -10.29 3.45
CA ASN A 335 -9.58 -9.98 4.64
C ASN A 335 -11.10 -10.10 4.41
N GLY A 336 -11.50 -11.11 3.65
CA GLY A 336 -12.90 -11.40 3.31
C GLY A 336 -13.48 -10.55 2.17
N ARG A 337 -12.81 -9.48 1.72
CA ARG A 337 -13.24 -8.70 0.54
C ARG A 337 -12.72 -9.35 -0.73
N CYS A 338 -13.61 -9.66 -1.66
CA CYS A 338 -13.25 -10.06 -3.02
C CYS A 338 -12.79 -8.85 -3.83
N PHE A 339 -11.55 -8.88 -4.32
CA PHE A 339 -10.98 -7.83 -5.17
C PHE A 339 -11.03 -8.21 -6.65
N TRP A 340 -10.91 -9.50 -6.97
CA TRP A 340 -11.01 -10.02 -8.32
C TRP A 340 -11.96 -11.19 -8.37
N LYS A 341 -12.84 -11.19 -9.38
CA LYS A 341 -13.81 -12.26 -9.63
C LYS A 341 -13.55 -12.88 -10.99
N SER A 342 -13.47 -14.21 -11.03
CA SER A 342 -13.19 -15.01 -12.22
C SER A 342 -11.96 -14.53 -13.00
N TRP A 343 -10.93 -14.06 -12.28
CA TRP A 343 -9.67 -13.61 -12.84
C TRP A 343 -8.81 -14.80 -13.23
N ASP A 344 -8.29 -14.80 -14.45
CA ASP A 344 -7.46 -15.87 -14.98
C ASP A 344 -6.04 -15.33 -15.30
N PRO A 345 -4.97 -15.99 -14.81
CA PRO A 345 -3.61 -15.50 -14.96
C PRO A 345 -3.15 -15.46 -16.42
N SER A 346 -3.55 -16.45 -17.24
CA SER A 346 -3.17 -16.51 -18.65
C SER A 346 -3.91 -15.48 -19.51
N ILE A 347 -5.16 -15.16 -19.15
CA ILE A 347 -5.91 -14.07 -19.80
C ILE A 347 -5.31 -12.73 -19.42
N GLN A 348 -4.99 -12.53 -18.14
CA GLN A 348 -4.36 -11.29 -17.67
C GLN A 348 -2.98 -11.08 -18.30
N ALA A 349 -2.21 -12.15 -18.46
CA ALA A 349 -0.92 -12.16 -19.13
C ALA A 349 -1.01 -12.07 -20.67
N GLY A 350 -2.18 -12.32 -21.25
CA GLY A 350 -2.42 -12.40 -22.69
C GLY A 350 -1.95 -13.71 -23.36
N LYS A 351 -1.30 -14.61 -22.61
CA LYS A 351 -0.85 -15.95 -23.06
C LYS A 351 -0.44 -16.83 -21.88
N LEU A 352 -0.25 -18.12 -22.16
CA LEU A 352 0.36 -19.09 -21.23
C LEU A 352 1.84 -18.77 -21.00
N ALA A 353 2.41 -19.25 -19.90
CA ALA A 353 3.82 -19.07 -19.53
C ALA A 353 4.32 -17.62 -19.48
N MET A 354 3.44 -16.65 -19.31
CA MET A 354 3.76 -15.23 -19.08
C MET A 354 3.30 -14.84 -17.67
N SER A 355 4.11 -14.06 -16.96
CA SER A 355 3.77 -13.62 -15.60
C SER A 355 2.57 -12.68 -15.61
N ALA A 356 1.67 -12.87 -14.65
CA ALA A 356 0.62 -11.94 -14.29
C ALA A 356 0.67 -11.69 -12.77
N ASP A 357 0.50 -10.43 -12.38
CA ASP A 357 0.55 -10.01 -10.99
C ASP A 357 -0.79 -9.39 -10.57
N VAL A 358 -1.07 -9.50 -9.27
CA VAL A 358 -2.24 -8.95 -8.61
C VAL A 358 -1.74 -8.09 -7.46
N ARG A 359 -1.99 -6.77 -7.50
CA ARG A 359 -1.52 -5.81 -6.49
C ARG A 359 -2.70 -5.08 -5.86
N VAL A 360 -2.81 -5.13 -4.54
CA VAL A 360 -3.77 -4.34 -3.75
C VAL A 360 -3.03 -3.48 -2.76
N ASP A 361 -3.16 -2.17 -2.91
CA ASP A 361 -2.66 -1.22 -1.93
C ASP A 361 -3.69 -0.96 -0.84
N GLY A 362 -3.20 -0.58 0.34
CA GLY A 362 -4.07 -0.16 1.43
C GLY A 362 -4.81 -1.34 2.08
N ILE A 363 -4.11 -2.43 2.33
CA ILE A 363 -4.61 -3.51 3.18
C ILE A 363 -4.18 -3.22 4.63
N THR A 364 -5.10 -3.42 5.55
CA THR A 364 -4.83 -3.31 6.99
C THR A 364 -5.16 -4.64 7.64
N PRO A 365 -4.35 -5.15 8.58
CA PRO A 365 -4.68 -6.36 9.29
C PRO A 365 -6.02 -6.23 10.03
N ASP A 366 -6.66 -7.37 10.28
CA ASP A 366 -7.86 -7.45 11.12
C ASP A 366 -7.54 -7.18 12.60
N GLN A 367 -8.57 -7.27 13.45
CA GLN A 367 -8.43 -7.05 14.89
C GLN A 367 -7.46 -8.05 15.57
N GLN A 368 -7.22 -9.22 14.96
CA GLN A 368 -6.27 -10.22 15.44
C GLN A 368 -4.85 -9.99 14.90
N GLY A 369 -4.63 -8.95 14.10
CA GLY A 369 -3.34 -8.66 13.48
C GLY A 369 -3.08 -9.52 12.25
N LEU A 370 -4.12 -10.07 11.61
CA LEU A 370 -3.96 -10.97 10.45
C LEU A 370 -4.28 -10.28 9.13
N ILE A 371 -3.46 -10.56 8.11
CA ILE A 371 -3.87 -10.42 6.70
C ILE A 371 -4.16 -11.83 6.17
N THR A 372 -5.41 -12.07 5.81
CA THR A 372 -5.87 -13.35 5.28
C THR A 372 -6.18 -13.25 3.79
N LEU A 373 -5.44 -14.01 2.99
CA LEU A 373 -5.63 -14.21 1.57
C LEU A 373 -6.50 -15.46 1.37
N ARG A 374 -7.49 -15.36 0.49
CA ARG A 374 -8.26 -16.51 0.01
C ARG A 374 -8.34 -16.49 -1.50
N ILE A 375 -7.92 -17.57 -2.14
CA ILE A 375 -7.97 -17.76 -3.58
C ILE A 375 -8.87 -18.96 -3.86
N ASN A 376 -10.00 -18.73 -4.51
CA ASN A 376 -10.99 -19.77 -4.82
C ASN A 376 -11.01 -20.07 -6.30
N ALA A 377 -11.12 -21.35 -6.65
CA ALA A 377 -11.41 -21.76 -8.02
C ALA A 377 -12.80 -21.25 -8.43
N ALA A 378 -12.89 -20.54 -9.55
CA ALA A 378 -14.14 -20.06 -10.14
C ALA A 378 -14.53 -20.85 -11.41
N GLY A 379 -13.90 -22.01 -11.62
CA GLY A 379 -14.11 -22.88 -12.78
C GLY A 379 -13.81 -24.35 -12.47
N ASN A 380 -13.60 -25.15 -13.52
CA ASN A 380 -13.36 -26.59 -13.38
C ASN A 380 -11.96 -26.89 -12.83
N GLN A 381 -10.98 -26.06 -13.17
CA GLN A 381 -9.60 -26.19 -12.70
C GLN A 381 -9.46 -25.64 -11.28
N ASP A 382 -8.53 -26.20 -10.53
CA ASP A 382 -8.17 -25.70 -9.21
C ASP A 382 -7.54 -24.31 -9.29
N ALA A 383 -7.69 -23.48 -8.26
CA ALA A 383 -6.93 -22.24 -8.15
C ALA A 383 -5.45 -22.55 -7.93
N ILE A 384 -4.57 -21.64 -8.34
CA ILE A 384 -3.14 -21.70 -8.07
C ILE A 384 -2.66 -20.43 -7.38
N LEU A 385 -1.51 -20.49 -6.72
CA LEU A 385 -0.75 -19.33 -6.22
C LEU A 385 0.74 -19.68 -6.23
N GLN A 386 1.59 -18.78 -6.74
CA GLN A 386 3.03 -19.03 -6.95
C GLN A 386 3.93 -18.15 -6.06
N ALA A 387 3.55 -16.90 -5.80
CA ALA A 387 4.28 -16.11 -4.81
C ALA A 387 3.38 -15.12 -4.08
N ILE A 388 3.73 -14.80 -2.83
CA ILE A 388 3.06 -13.81 -1.98
C ILE A 388 4.10 -12.82 -1.49
N GLU A 389 3.83 -11.54 -1.68
CA GLU A 389 4.55 -10.43 -1.06
C GLU A 389 3.53 -9.53 -0.33
N ILE A 390 3.84 -9.16 0.91
CA ILE A 390 3.08 -8.20 1.72
C ILE A 390 4.08 -7.20 2.26
N GLU A 391 3.99 -5.93 1.87
CA GLU A 391 4.97 -4.88 2.19
C GLU A 391 4.36 -3.57 2.71
#